data_AF-A0A6A0GTL0-F1
#
_entry.id   AF-A0A6A0GTL0-F1
#
_cell.length_a   1.000
_cell.length_b   1.000
_cell.length_c   1.000
_cell.angle_alpha   90.00
_cell.angle_beta   90.00
_cell.angle_gamma   90.00
#
_symmetry.space_group_name_H-M   'P 1'
#
loop_
_entity.id
_entity.type
_entity.pdbx_description
1 polymer ?
#
loop_
_entity_poly.entity_id
_entity_poly.type
_entity_poly.pdbx_seq_one_letter_code
_entity_poly.pdbx_strand_id
1 'polypeptide(L)' 'MSVRDTWGKRVDKLLFMSSREDDSLPSVKLNVTERYDHLWGKTKEAFKYVHQRYIDYYDWFMKTDDD' A
#
# COMPACT_ATOMS: atom_id res chain seq x y z
N MET A 1 14.87 -1.46 0.90
CA MET A 1 14.21 -0.22 0.41
C MET A 1 14.47 0.04 -1.08
N SER A 2 14.58 -1.01 -1.91
CA SER A 2 14.86 -0.86 -3.34
C SER A 2 13.76 -0.12 -4.10
N VAL A 3 12.47 -0.43 -3.84
CA VAL A 3 11.33 0.26 -4.46
C VAL A 3 11.35 1.76 -4.20
N ARG A 4 11.46 2.16 -2.92
CA ARG A 4 11.51 3.57 -2.50
C ARG A 4 12.71 4.31 -3.09
N ASP A 5 13.86 3.65 -3.12
CA ASP A 5 15.11 4.30 -3.50
C ASP A 5 15.30 4.33 -5.04
N THR A 6 14.46 3.63 -5.81
CA THR A 6 14.52 3.55 -7.28
C THR A 6 13.25 4.11 -7.96
N TRP A 7 12.41 3.25 -8.54
CA TRP A 7 11.27 3.63 -9.38
C TRP A 7 10.17 4.36 -8.59
N GLY A 8 10.05 4.10 -7.29
CA GLY A 8 9.07 4.74 -6.42
C GLY A 8 9.25 6.27 -6.30
N LYS A 9 10.38 6.82 -6.74
CA LYS A 9 10.61 8.27 -6.84
C LYS A 9 9.86 8.93 -8.02
N ARG A 10 9.31 8.13 -8.93
CA ARG A 10 8.64 8.61 -10.16
C ARG A 10 7.11 8.61 -10.06
N VAL A 11 6.56 8.25 -8.91
CA VAL A 11 5.10 8.30 -8.66
C VAL A 11 4.79 9.49 -7.74
N ASP A 12 3.63 10.10 -7.91
CA ASP A 12 3.21 11.25 -7.11
C ASP A 12 2.98 10.89 -5.64
N LYS A 13 2.51 9.66 -5.39
CA LYS A 13 2.29 9.12 -4.05
C LYS A 13 2.67 7.65 -3.99
N LEU A 14 3.59 7.33 -3.09
CA LEU A 14 3.97 5.96 -2.76
C LEU A 14 3.45 5.60 -1.37
N LEU A 15 2.69 4.51 -1.27
CA LEU A 15 2.15 3.99 -0.02
C LEU A 15 2.62 2.55 0.17
N PHE A 16 3.17 2.25 1.34
CA PHE A 16 3.48 0.88 1.74
C PHE A 16 2.34 0.34 2.59
N MET A 17 1.78 -0.80 2.23
CA MET A 17 0.62 -1.38 2.92
C MET A 17 1.07 -2.60 3.73
N SER A 18 0.86 -2.57 5.04
CA SER A 18 1.30 -3.62 5.96
C SER A 18 0.20 -3.99 6.95
N SER A 19 0.22 -5.22 7.46
CA SER A 19 -0.62 -5.65 8.58
C SER A 19 -0.05 -5.21 9.94
N ARG A 20 1.25 -4.86 9.96
CA ARG A 20 2.01 -4.45 11.13
C ARG A 20 2.54 -3.04 10.90
N GLU A 21 2.67 -2.30 11.99
CA GLU A 21 3.45 -1.07 11.96
C GLU A 21 4.93 -1.43 11.79
N ASP A 22 5.58 -0.72 10.88
CA ASP A 22 7.01 -0.81 10.63
C ASP A 22 7.57 0.60 10.77
N ASP A 23 8.46 0.82 11.72
CA ASP A 23 9.04 2.14 11.97
C ASP A 23 10.07 2.55 10.90
N SER A 24 10.59 1.57 10.14
CA SER A 24 11.58 1.78 9.09
C SER A 24 10.96 2.11 7.72
N LEU A 25 9.69 1.75 7.54
CA LEU A 25 8.90 1.98 6.33
C LEU A 25 7.61 2.71 6.72
N PRO A 26 7.33 3.92 6.19
CA PRO A 26 6.10 4.66 6.51
C PRO A 26 4.87 3.94 5.95
N SER A 27 4.50 2.87 6.61
CA SER A 27 3.52 1.89 6.17
C SER A 27 2.18 2.18 6.80
N VAL A 28 1.14 2.06 5.98
CA VAL A 28 -0.24 2.14 6.44
C VAL A 28 -0.60 0.78 7.00
N LYS A 29 -0.86 0.74 8.30
CA LYS A 29 -1.38 -0.43 8.98
C LYS A 29 -2.81 -0.70 8.53
N LEU A 30 -3.01 -1.81 7.84
CA LEU A 30 -4.32 -2.34 7.50
C LEU A 30 -4.79 -3.24 8.64
N ASN A 31 -6.02 -3.05 9.10
CA ASN A 31 -6.62 -3.88 10.14
C ASN A 31 -7.11 -5.22 9.55
N VAL A 32 -6.18 -6.03 9.06
CA VAL A 32 -6.43 -7.35 8.45
C VAL A 32 -5.67 -8.43 9.20
N THR A 33 -6.34 -9.57 9.43
CA THR A 33 -5.69 -10.77 9.97
C THR A 33 -4.82 -11.40 8.88
N GLU A 34 -3.51 -11.48 9.08
CA GLU A 34 -2.62 -12.17 8.15
C GLU A 34 -2.87 -13.68 8.17
N ARG A 35 -3.41 -14.20 7.06
CA ARG A 35 -3.23 -15.59 6.66
C ARG A 35 -3.01 -15.65 5.14
N TYR A 36 -2.35 -16.69 4.67
CA TYR A 36 -1.90 -16.84 3.27
C TYR A 36 -3.05 -16.87 2.25
N ASP A 37 -4.24 -17.28 2.70
CA ASP A 37 -5.54 -17.25 2.01
C ASP A 37 -6.17 -15.84 1.95
N HIS A 38 -5.59 -14.83 2.62
CA HIS A 38 -6.12 -13.47 2.73
C HIS A 38 -5.30 -12.39 1.98
N LEU A 39 -4.43 -12.77 1.03
CA LEU A 39 -3.72 -11.81 0.16
C LEU A 39 -4.70 -10.87 -0.58
N TRP A 40 -5.83 -11.42 -1.01
CA TRP A 40 -6.94 -10.63 -1.57
C TRP A 40 -7.52 -9.65 -0.55
N GLY A 41 -7.66 -10.07 0.71
CA GLY A 41 -8.14 -9.21 1.80
C GLY A 41 -7.24 -7.99 2.01
N LYS A 42 -5.92 -8.18 2.02
CA LYS A 42 -4.94 -7.08 2.11
C LYS A 42 -5.08 -6.10 0.95
N THR A 43 -5.22 -6.62 -0.27
CA THR A 43 -5.41 -5.80 -1.48
C THR A 43 -6.71 -5.01 -1.42
N LYS A 44 -7.82 -5.63 -1.02
CA LYS A 44 -9.12 -4.97 -0.89
C LYS A 44 -9.11 -3.86 0.16
N GLU A 45 -8.53 -4.11 1.33
CA GLU A 45 -8.43 -3.09 2.37
C GLU A 45 -7.47 -1.95 1.99
N ALA A 46 -6.38 -2.25 1.27
CA ALA A 46 -5.52 -1.22 0.69
C ALA A 46 -6.30 -0.30 -0.26
N PHE A 47 -7.06 -0.87 -1.21
CA PHE A 47 -7.85 -0.07 -2.14
C PHE A 47 -9.00 0.68 -1.45
N LYS A 48 -9.64 0.13 -0.41
CA LYS A 48 -10.61 0.88 0.40
C LYS A 48 -9.96 2.08 1.07
N TYR A 49 -8.79 1.90 1.67
CA TYR A 49 -8.04 2.98 2.32
C TYR A 49 -7.72 4.09 1.32
N VAL A 50 -7.23 3.71 0.13
CA VAL A 50 -6.92 4.62 -0.96
C VAL A 50 -8.17 5.33 -1.46
N HIS A 51 -9.25 4.60 -1.72
CA HIS A 51 -10.52 5.19 -2.18
C HIS A 51 -11.06 6.21 -1.19
N GLN A 52 -11.04 5.92 0.11
CA GLN A 52 -11.59 6.84 1.13
C GLN A 52 -10.79 8.13 1.30
N ARG A 53 -9.52 8.18 0.89
CA ARG A 53 -8.60 9.29 1.18
C ARG A 53 -8.08 10.00 -0.04
N TYR A 54 -8.00 9.31 -1.17
CA TYR A 54 -7.21 9.72 -2.32
C TYR A 54 -7.98 9.69 -3.63
N ILE A 55 -9.23 9.18 -3.66
CA ILE A 55 -10.00 9.04 -4.90
C ILE A 55 -10.20 10.36 -5.65
N ASP A 56 -10.35 11.47 -4.92
CA ASP A 56 -10.57 12.80 -5.50
C ASP A 56 -9.25 13.55 -5.79
N TYR A 57 -8.09 12.95 -5.47
CA TYR A 57 -6.78 13.59 -5.56
C TYR A 57 -5.90 13.03 -6.68
N TYR A 58 -6.21 11.84 -7.20
CA TYR A 58 -5.42 11.17 -8.22
C TYR A 58 -6.31 10.43 -9.22
N ASP A 59 -5.91 10.42 -10.49
CA ASP A 59 -6.67 9.76 -11.56
C ASP A 59 -6.39 8.26 -11.67
N TRP A 60 -5.18 7.83 -11.27
CA TRP A 60 -4.69 6.47 -11.45
C TRP A 60 -4.17 5.86 -10.16
N PHE A 61 -4.53 4.60 -9.93
CA PHE A 61 -4.09 3.83 -8.77
C PHE A 61 -3.54 2.48 -9.21
N MET A 62 -2.38 2.11 -8.68
CA MET A 62 -1.72 0.85 -9.02
C MET A 62 -1.28 0.13 -7.75
N LYS A 63 -1.50 -1.18 -7.72
CA LYS A 63 -0.91 -2.07 -6.73
C LYS A 63 0.27 -2.79 -7.36
N THR A 64 1.39 -2.83 -6.65
CA THR A 64 2.54 -3.68 -6.97
C THR A 64 2.92 -4.51 -5.76
N ASP A 65 3.62 -5.61 -5.97
CA ASP A 65 4.32 -6.32 -4.90
C ASP A 65 5.73 -5.72 -4.71
N ASP A 66 6.40 -6.11 -3.63
CA ASP A 66 7.72 -5.58 -3.21
C ASP A 66 8.91 -6.42 -3.70
N ASP A 67 8.65 -7.51 -4.43
CA ASP A 67 9.64 -8.40 -5.04
C ASP A 67 10.19 -7.92 -6.41
#